data_AF-A0A835LUE3-F1
#
_entry.id   AF-A0A835LUE3-F1
#
_cell.length_a   1.000
_cell.length_b   1.000
_cell.length_c   1.000
_cell.angle_alpha   90.00
_cell.angle_beta   90.00
_cell.angle_gamma   90.00
#
_symmetry.space_group_name_H-M   'P 1'
#
loop_
_entity.id
_entity.type
_entity.pdbx_description
1 polymer ?
#
loop_
_entity_poly.entity_id
_entity_poly.type
_entity_poly.pdbx_seq_one_letter_code
_entity_poly.pdbx_strand_id
1 'polypeptide(L)'
;MQSLNRNGVFCPGLKPELIGQLNQDGFTPIHIAAANGYSEIVKELLKVNRDYCRLTSRNGNTPLHYTAIRGRLDVISDLISSYGDLIDTITTCGETTFHLAVKNNQFEAFEVMIKKLK
;
A
#
# COMPACT_ATOMS: atom_id res chain seq x y z
N MET A 1 -21.08 -17.11 -11.57
CA MET A 1 -20.57 -16.91 -12.94
C MET A 1 -19.09 -17.23 -12.92
N GLN A 2 -18.68 -18.10 -13.84
CA GLN A 2 -17.31 -18.60 -13.99
C GLN A 2 -16.34 -17.53 -14.50
N SER A 3 -15.05 -17.85 -14.33
CA SER A 3 -13.87 -17.33 -15.03
C SER A 3 -13.38 -15.94 -14.57
N LEU A 4 -12.09 -15.69 -14.33
CA LEU A 4 -10.95 -16.13 -15.12
C LEU A 4 -9.68 -16.29 -14.27
N ASN A 5 -9.07 -17.46 -14.39
CA ASN A 5 -7.65 -17.68 -14.17
C ASN A 5 -6.97 -17.31 -15.50
N ARG A 6 -6.10 -16.28 -15.54
CA ARG A 6 -5.19 -16.10 -16.70
C ARG A 6 -3.76 -15.63 -16.43
N ASN A 7 -3.34 -15.21 -15.23
CA ASN A 7 -1.92 -14.88 -15.00
C ASN A 7 -1.45 -15.22 -13.57
N GLY A 8 -0.31 -15.90 -13.50
CA GLY A 8 0.10 -16.87 -12.48
C GLY A 8 0.25 -16.42 -11.02
N VAL A 9 0.09 -17.46 -10.20
CA VAL A 9 0.32 -17.59 -8.75
C VAL A 9 -0.77 -17.04 -7.84
N PHE A 10 -2.02 -17.54 -7.96
CA PHE A 10 -2.93 -17.47 -6.81
C PHE A 10 -2.41 -18.45 -5.74
N CYS A 11 -2.10 -17.96 -4.54
CA CYS A 11 -1.79 -18.85 -3.40
C CYS A 11 -3.07 -19.64 -3.04
N PRO A 12 -3.12 -20.96 -3.30
CA PRO A 12 -4.32 -21.77 -3.04
C PRO A 12 -4.50 -21.89 -1.53
N GLY A 13 -5.33 -21.01 -0.95
CA GLY A 13 -5.53 -20.91 0.50
C GLY A 13 -5.66 -19.48 1.02
N LEU A 14 -5.36 -18.47 0.19
CA LEU A 14 -5.60 -17.09 0.55
C LEU A 14 -7.12 -16.83 0.64
N LYS A 15 -7.58 -16.43 1.82
CA LYS A 15 -8.98 -16.11 2.12
C LYS A 15 -9.23 -14.60 1.97
N PRO A 16 -9.88 -14.13 0.90
CA PRO A 16 -10.05 -12.70 0.64
C PRO A 16 -10.78 -11.96 1.76
N GLU A 17 -11.69 -12.65 2.46
CA GLU A 17 -12.45 -12.11 3.60
C GLU A 17 -11.59 -11.73 4.80
N LEU A 18 -10.34 -12.25 4.90
CA LEU A 18 -9.40 -11.90 5.97
C LEU A 18 -8.53 -10.68 5.62
N ILE A 19 -8.37 -10.36 4.33
CA ILE A 19 -7.47 -9.29 3.89
C ILE A 19 -8.01 -7.91 4.30
N GLY A 20 -9.33 -7.74 4.35
CA GLY A 20 -9.96 -6.48 4.78
C GLY A 20 -10.02 -6.30 6.30
N GLN A 21 -9.67 -7.32 7.09
CA GLN A 21 -9.82 -7.27 8.54
C GLN A 21 -8.66 -6.51 9.20
N LEU A 22 -9.00 -5.70 10.20
CA LEU A 22 -8.02 -5.00 11.02
C LEU A 22 -7.61 -5.86 12.21
N ASN A 23 -6.31 -5.91 12.50
CA ASN A 23 -5.80 -6.47 13.75
C ASN A 23 -6.08 -5.52 14.95
N GLN A 24 -5.64 -5.90 16.14
CA GLN A 24 -5.83 -5.10 17.36
C GLN A 24 -5.21 -3.70 17.26
N ASP A 25 -4.07 -3.59 16.56
CA ASP A 25 -3.36 -2.33 16.29
C ASP A 25 -4.01 -1.51 15.15
N GLY A 26 -5.04 -2.04 14.50
CA GLY A 26 -5.78 -1.33 13.46
C GLY A 26 -5.17 -1.42 12.06
N PHE A 27 -4.47 -2.51 11.74
CA PHE A 27 -3.87 -2.75 10.42
C PHE A 27 -4.48 -3.96 9.73
N THR A 28 -4.64 -3.84 8.41
CA THR A 28 -4.82 -5.01 7.54
C THR A 28 -3.48 -5.62 7.11
N PRO A 29 -3.44 -6.87 6.60
CA PRO A 29 -2.21 -7.50 6.14
C PRO A 29 -1.43 -6.68 5.12
N ILE A 30 -2.11 -5.97 4.21
CA ILE A 30 -1.43 -5.14 3.19
C ILE A 30 -0.70 -3.93 3.79
N HIS A 31 -1.22 -3.35 4.89
CA HIS A 31 -0.50 -2.28 5.60
C HIS A 31 0.80 -2.80 6.21
N ILE A 32 0.75 -4.00 6.81
CA ILE A 32 1.93 -4.64 7.41
C ILE A 32 2.96 -4.96 6.33
N ALA A 33 2.54 -5.54 5.20
CA ALA A 33 3.42 -5.82 4.08
C ALA A 33 4.07 -4.55 3.52
N ALA A 34 3.29 -3.49 3.32
CA ALA A 34 3.77 -2.21 2.82
C ALA A 34 4.75 -1.53 3.80
N ALA A 35 4.45 -1.49 5.09
CA ALA A 35 5.32 -0.90 6.12
C ALA A 35 6.69 -1.63 6.23
N ASN A 36 6.72 -2.93 5.94
CA ASN A 36 7.94 -3.73 5.99
C ASN A 36 8.66 -3.85 4.64
N GLY A 37 8.08 -3.33 3.56
CA GLY A 37 8.71 -3.38 2.23
C GLY A 37 8.56 -4.72 1.51
N TYR A 38 7.59 -5.55 1.90
CA TYR A 38 7.35 -6.86 1.28
C TYR A 38 6.58 -6.70 -0.04
N SER A 39 7.25 -6.15 -1.06
CA SER A 39 6.69 -5.82 -2.37
C SER A 39 5.95 -7.00 -3.03
N GLU A 40 6.52 -8.20 -2.98
CA GLU A 40 5.90 -9.39 -3.56
C GLU A 40 4.58 -9.75 -2.86
N ILE A 41 4.51 -9.64 -1.53
CA ILE A 41 3.25 -9.85 -0.79
C ILE A 41 2.23 -8.78 -1.17
N VAL A 42 2.65 -7.51 -1.26
CA VAL A 42 1.76 -6.41 -1.70
C VAL A 42 1.20 -6.70 -3.09
N LYS A 43 2.03 -7.12 -4.05
CA LYS A 43 1.59 -7.49 -5.40
C LYS A 43 0.59 -8.65 -5.38
N GLU A 44 0.87 -9.71 -4.63
CA GLU A 44 -0.05 -10.85 -4.51
C GLU A 44 -1.41 -10.46 -3.91
N LEU A 45 -1.42 -9.62 -2.86
CA LEU A 45 -2.68 -9.12 -2.30
C LEU A 45 -3.46 -8.28 -3.32
N LEU A 46 -2.79 -7.44 -4.10
CA LEU A 46 -3.42 -6.59 -5.11
C LEU A 46 -3.89 -7.34 -6.36
N LYS A 47 -3.34 -8.54 -6.64
CA LYS A 47 -3.87 -9.44 -7.67
C LYS A 47 -5.25 -10.00 -7.30
N VAL A 48 -5.55 -10.17 -6.00
CA VAL A 48 -6.86 -10.63 -5.52
C VAL A 48 -7.91 -9.55 -5.71
N ASN A 49 -7.61 -8.35 -5.20
CA ASN A 49 -8.43 -7.17 -5.43
C ASN A 49 -7.55 -5.92 -5.42
N ARG A 50 -7.59 -5.18 -6.52
CA ARG A 50 -6.84 -3.93 -6.70
C ARG A 50 -7.28 -2.86 -5.70
N ASP A 51 -8.52 -2.87 -5.25
CA ASP A 51 -9.05 -1.91 -4.27
C ASP A 51 -8.39 -2.03 -2.90
N TYR A 52 -7.68 -3.13 -2.63
CA TYR A 52 -6.94 -3.28 -1.37
C TYR A 52 -5.84 -2.24 -1.19
N CYS A 53 -5.36 -1.60 -2.26
CA CYS A 53 -4.42 -0.48 -2.16
C CYS A 53 -5.02 0.76 -1.46
N ARG A 54 -6.35 0.83 -1.32
CA ARG A 54 -7.10 1.94 -0.69
C ARG A 54 -7.64 1.60 0.69
N LEU A 55 -7.41 0.38 1.18
CA LEU A 55 -7.78 0.03 2.56
C LEU A 55 -7.13 1.01 3.52
N THR A 56 -7.86 1.40 4.56
CA THR A 56 -7.36 2.32 5.56
C THR A 56 -7.14 1.58 6.88
N SER A 57 -6.02 1.89 7.54
CA SER A 57 -5.81 1.53 8.94
C SER A 57 -6.76 2.33 9.84
N ARG A 58 -6.78 2.02 11.14
CA ARG A 58 -7.58 2.77 12.13
C ARG A 58 -7.31 4.28 12.12
N ASN A 59 -6.09 4.69 11.75
CA ASN A 59 -5.69 6.09 11.66
C ASN A 59 -5.95 6.72 10.27
N GLY A 60 -6.72 6.04 9.41
CA GLY A 60 -6.98 6.50 8.03
C GLY A 60 -5.82 6.37 7.06
N ASN A 61 -4.67 5.86 7.50
CA ASN A 61 -3.51 5.69 6.63
C ASN A 61 -3.74 4.52 5.68
N THR A 62 -3.53 4.74 4.39
CA THR A 62 -3.44 3.69 3.34
C THR A 62 -2.08 2.96 3.40
N PRO A 63 -1.90 1.83 2.67
CA PRO A 63 -0.59 1.18 2.54
C PRO A 63 0.51 2.15 2.06
N LEU A 64 0.22 3.04 1.11
CA LEU A 64 1.20 4.00 0.58
C LEU A 64 1.72 4.94 1.68
N HIS A 65 0.84 5.44 2.56
CA HIS A 65 1.26 6.26 3.71
C HIS A 65 2.31 5.56 4.58
N TYR A 66 2.14 4.27 4.87
CA TYR A 66 3.11 3.52 5.68
C TYR A 66 4.43 3.25 4.97
N THR A 67 4.42 3.10 3.64
CA THR A 67 5.67 3.01 2.89
C THR A 67 6.50 4.29 3.01
N ALA A 68 5.85 5.45 3.03
CA ALA A 68 6.52 6.74 3.19
C ALA A 68 6.99 7.01 4.62
N ILE A 69 6.26 6.56 5.64
CA ILE A 69 6.73 6.58 7.03
C ILE A 69 8.02 5.75 7.19
N ARG A 70 8.13 4.63 6.46
CA ARG A 70 9.19 3.62 6.65
C ARG A 70 10.25 3.61 5.55
N GLY A 71 10.18 4.51 4.58
CA GLY A 71 11.15 4.61 3.48
C GLY A 71 11.17 3.42 2.52
N ARG A 72 10.02 2.77 2.25
CA ARG A 72 9.97 1.53 1.43
C ARG A 72 9.90 1.84 -0.06
N LEU A 73 11.04 2.19 -0.65
CA LEU A 73 11.17 2.72 -2.01
C LEU A 73 10.58 1.81 -3.11
N ASP A 74 10.80 0.50 -3.02
CA ASP A 74 10.31 -0.46 -4.01
C ASP A 74 8.78 -0.49 -4.03
N VAL A 75 8.16 -0.57 -2.86
CA VAL A 75 6.71 -0.59 -2.71
C VAL A 75 6.09 0.76 -3.12
N ILE A 76 6.73 1.88 -2.78
CA ILE A 76 6.33 3.21 -3.26
C ILE A 76 6.29 3.23 -4.79
N SER A 77 7.36 2.77 -5.42
CA SER A 77 7.49 2.75 -6.88
C SER A 77 6.42 1.90 -7.53
N ASP A 78 6.17 0.70 -6.99
CA ASP A 78 5.15 -0.23 -7.51
C ASP A 78 3.73 0.32 -7.34
N LEU A 79 3.41 0.87 -6.17
CA LEU A 79 2.09 1.44 -5.88
C LEU A 79 1.81 2.67 -6.72
N ILE A 80 2.72 3.65 -6.79
CA ILE A 80 2.47 4.89 -7.55
C ILE A 80 2.41 4.60 -9.06
N SER A 81 3.27 3.72 -9.59
CA SER A 81 3.24 3.39 -11.02
C SER A 81 1.93 2.70 -11.43
N SER A 82 1.28 1.98 -10.52
CA SER A 82 0.05 1.23 -10.79
C SER A 82 -1.23 1.96 -10.36
N TYR A 83 -1.12 2.88 -9.39
CA TYR A 83 -2.22 3.54 -8.67
C TYR A 83 -1.81 4.98 -8.31
N GLY A 84 -1.46 5.78 -9.31
CA GLY A 84 -0.89 7.12 -9.11
C GLY A 84 -1.74 8.06 -8.26
N ASP A 85 -3.07 7.94 -8.33
CA ASP A 85 -4.01 8.77 -7.57
C ASP A 85 -3.98 8.49 -6.05
N LEU A 86 -3.32 7.41 -5.59
CA LEU A 86 -3.09 7.18 -4.16
C LEU A 86 -2.25 8.29 -3.53
N ILE A 87 -1.43 9.00 -4.32
CA ILE A 87 -0.52 10.01 -3.80
C ILE A 87 -1.27 11.23 -3.22
N ASP A 88 -2.48 11.48 -3.72
CA ASP A 88 -3.36 12.58 -3.29
C ASP A 88 -4.20 12.21 -2.06
N THR A 89 -4.14 10.96 -1.61
CA THR A 89 -4.88 10.53 -0.41
C THR A 89 -4.30 11.18 0.85
N ILE A 90 -5.19 11.41 1.83
CA ILE A 90 -4.85 12.01 3.11
C ILE A 90 -5.24 11.11 4.27
N THR A 91 -4.47 11.19 5.35
CA THR A 91 -4.77 10.54 6.63
C THR A 91 -5.94 11.22 7.34
N THR A 92 -6.41 10.67 8.47
CA THR A 92 -7.41 11.36 9.32
C THR A 92 -6.90 12.69 9.87
N CYS A 93 -5.59 12.89 9.92
CA CYS A 93 -4.96 14.14 10.35
C CYS A 93 -4.72 15.12 9.20
N GLY A 94 -5.22 14.82 7.99
CA GLY A 94 -5.03 15.66 6.81
C GLY A 94 -3.63 15.58 6.19
N GLU A 95 -2.85 14.55 6.54
CA GLU A 95 -1.48 14.40 6.06
C GLU A 95 -1.46 13.64 4.74
N THR A 96 -0.77 14.15 3.73
CA THR A 96 -0.44 13.39 2.52
C THR A 96 0.77 12.49 2.75
N THR A 97 1.02 11.59 1.80
CA THR A 97 2.23 10.75 1.79
C THR A 97 3.54 11.57 1.86
N PHE A 98 3.57 12.77 1.27
CA PHE A 98 4.73 13.69 1.36
C PHE A 98 4.96 14.22 2.77
N HIS A 99 3.91 14.62 3.49
CA HIS A 99 4.01 15.08 4.87
C HIS A 99 4.66 13.99 5.75
N LEU A 100 4.24 12.74 5.57
CA LEU A 100 4.75 11.62 6.34
C LEU A 100 6.21 11.31 6.04
N ALA A 101 6.64 11.38 4.77
CA ALA A 101 8.04 11.21 4.41
C ALA A 101 8.93 12.29 5.06
N VAL A 102 8.50 13.56 5.02
CA VAL A 102 9.24 14.67 5.63
C VAL A 102 9.29 14.53 7.16
N LYS A 103 8.15 14.25 7.81
CA LYS A 103 8.08 14.07 9.28
C LYS A 103 8.99 12.95 9.79
N ASN A 104 9.20 11.91 8.99
CA ASN A 104 10.01 10.75 9.36
C ASN A 104 11.43 10.79 8.76
N ASN A 105 11.85 11.93 8.18
CA ASN A 105 13.16 12.11 7.56
C ASN A 105 13.48 11.04 6.48
N GLN A 106 12.49 10.71 5.64
CA GLN A 106 12.61 9.71 4.57
C GLN A 106 12.89 10.42 3.24
N PHE A 107 14.09 10.97 3.09
CA PHE A 107 14.47 11.79 1.93
C PHE A 107 14.38 11.04 0.60
N GLU A 108 14.86 9.79 0.55
CA GLU A 108 14.84 8.97 -0.65
C GLU A 108 13.42 8.62 -1.07
N ALA A 109 12.52 8.37 -0.12
CA ALA A 109 11.11 8.15 -0.40
C ALA A 109 10.47 9.41 -0.99
N PHE A 110 10.78 10.58 -0.43
CA PHE A 110 10.33 11.86 -0.94
C PHE A 110 10.80 12.09 -2.38
N GLU A 111 12.08 11.84 -2.67
CA GLU A 111 12.62 11.95 -4.03
C GLU A 111 11.93 10.99 -5.02
N VAL A 112 11.75 9.72 -4.64
CA VAL A 112 11.09 8.72 -5.50
C VAL A 112 9.66 9.14 -5.83
N MET A 113 8.92 9.65 -4.84
CA MET A 113 7.56 10.15 -5.04
C MET A 113 7.52 11.32 -6.04
N ILE A 114 8.43 12.29 -5.92
CA ILE A 114 8.52 13.42 -6.87
C ILE A 114 8.87 12.93 -8.28
N LYS A 115 9.81 11.99 -8.40
CA LYS A 115 10.22 11.43 -9.70
C LYS A 115 9.08 10.71 -10.41
N LYS A 116 8.15 10.11 -9.66
CA LYS A 116 7.00 9.37 -10.20
C LYS A 116 5.77 10.25 -10.54
N LEU A 117 5.80 11.53 -10.18
CA LEU A 117 4.75 12.52 -10.51
C LEU A 117 4.96 13.23 -11.84
N LYS A 118 6.12 13.05 -12.49
CA LYS A 118 6.46 13.65 -13.79
C LYS A 118 6.12 12.70 -14.93
#